data_AF-A0A1E3H7G4-F1
#
_entry.id   AF-A0A1E3H7G4-F1
#
_cell.length_a   1.000
_cell.length_b   1.000
_cell.length_c   1.000
_cell.angle_alpha   90.00
_cell.angle_beta   90.00
_cell.angle_gamma   90.00
#
_symmetry.space_group_name_H-M   'P 1'
#
loop_
_entity.id
_entity.type
_entity.pdbx_description
1 polymer ?
#
loop_
_entity_poly.entity_id
_entity_poly.type
_entity_poly.pdbx_seq_one_letter_code
_entity_poly.pdbx_strand_id
1 'polypeptide(L)'
;MAQARGARGAFRLANGRGGLLDETHPLAGAGFLVVADLTGRAENARIRLAAAIDGDEVEEIFASAIETADTLAFDAPSRSVRARRVRRLGALVLSESVASTPDPAAVASLLAEHAARIGIDRLPWTKDQRALRARATFLYGTLGAPWPDLSEAALGQTAADWLAPQISGTSRLDAIDADALGRALDLLLPWSLRAEMERLLPSHFDAPSGSRLPIDYGAENGPALEVRVQELFGLDRHPAVAGGRVPLLLVLLSPAHRPIQTTRDLPGFWRGSWKDVAKDLKGRYPRHAWPEDPLAATATARAKPRGT
;
A
#
# COMPACT_ATOMS: atom_id res chain seq x y z
N MET A 1 -35.05 25.57 -11.61
CA MET A 1 -34.83 25.17 -10.20
C MET A 1 -33.39 25.40 -9.77
N ALA A 2 -33.21 25.95 -8.58
CA ALA A 2 -31.94 26.11 -7.92
C ALA A 2 -32.09 25.89 -6.39
N GLN A 3 -31.02 25.41 -5.74
CA GLN A 3 -30.94 25.12 -4.32
C GLN A 3 -29.76 25.88 -3.71
N ALA A 4 -29.93 26.45 -2.51
CA ALA A 4 -28.86 27.14 -1.80
C ALA A 4 -27.64 26.22 -1.61
N ARG A 5 -26.43 26.78 -1.80
CA ARG A 5 -25.17 26.04 -1.71
C ARG A 5 -24.08 26.88 -1.05
N GLY A 6 -23.68 26.48 0.16
CA GLY A 6 -22.53 27.08 0.85
C GLY A 6 -22.86 28.49 1.37
N ALA A 7 -22.24 29.51 0.80
CA ALA A 7 -22.41 30.90 1.23
C ALA A 7 -23.82 31.44 0.88
N ARG A 8 -24.26 32.46 1.64
CA ARG A 8 -25.52 33.16 1.37
C ARG A 8 -25.51 33.75 -0.04
N GLY A 9 -26.63 33.66 -0.76
CA GLY A 9 -26.73 34.14 -2.14
C GLY A 9 -26.14 33.20 -3.19
N ALA A 10 -25.43 32.13 -2.81
CA ALA A 10 -24.93 31.13 -3.75
C ALA A 10 -25.91 29.96 -3.91
N PHE A 11 -26.18 29.60 -5.16
CA PHE A 11 -27.13 28.56 -5.52
C PHE A 11 -26.54 27.60 -6.55
N ARG A 12 -26.94 26.32 -6.50
CA ARG A 12 -26.73 25.32 -7.54
C ARG A 12 -28.02 25.15 -8.33
N LEU A 13 -27.95 25.16 -9.65
CA LEU A 13 -29.08 24.90 -10.55
C LEU A 13 -29.21 23.40 -10.84
N ALA A 14 -30.42 22.97 -11.22
CA ALA A 14 -30.69 21.56 -11.55
C ALA A 14 -29.87 21.02 -12.72
N ASN A 15 -29.36 21.89 -13.61
CA ASN A 15 -28.44 21.52 -14.69
C ASN A 15 -26.95 21.51 -14.24
N GLY A 16 -26.67 21.63 -12.94
CA GLY A 16 -25.33 21.59 -12.36
C GLY A 16 -24.59 22.93 -12.34
N ARG A 17 -25.08 23.95 -13.05
CA ARG A 17 -24.45 25.28 -13.05
C ARG A 17 -24.62 26.00 -11.71
N GLY A 18 -23.76 26.95 -11.43
CA GLY A 18 -23.89 27.85 -10.27
C GLY A 18 -24.67 29.12 -10.63
N GLY A 19 -25.29 29.72 -9.62
CA GLY A 19 -26.04 30.96 -9.70
C GLY A 19 -25.79 31.82 -8.45
N LEU A 20 -25.65 33.13 -8.63
CA LEU A 20 -25.38 34.08 -7.56
C LEU A 20 -26.46 35.16 -7.48
N LEU A 21 -26.93 35.42 -6.26
CA LEU A 21 -27.62 36.63 -5.85
C LEU A 21 -26.69 37.46 -4.98
N ASP A 22 -26.96 38.77 -4.90
CA ASP A 22 -26.33 39.61 -3.90
C ASP A 22 -26.72 39.13 -2.50
N GLU A 23 -25.78 39.10 -1.54
CA GLU A 23 -26.04 38.62 -0.18
C GLU A 23 -27.12 39.43 0.54
N THR A 24 -27.27 40.71 0.17
CA THR A 24 -28.29 41.62 0.71
C THR A 24 -29.66 41.43 0.08
N HIS A 25 -29.75 40.68 -1.03
CA HIS A 25 -31.01 40.45 -1.71
C HIS A 25 -31.98 39.65 -0.81
N PRO A 26 -33.29 39.96 -0.77
CA PRO A 26 -34.25 39.26 0.08
C PRO A 26 -34.28 37.74 -0.14
N LEU A 27 -34.15 37.30 -1.40
CA LEU A 27 -34.11 35.89 -1.79
C LEU A 27 -32.77 35.17 -1.52
N ALA A 28 -31.71 35.88 -1.08
CA ALA A 28 -30.39 35.27 -0.90
C ALA A 28 -30.34 34.20 0.21
N GLY A 29 -31.32 34.21 1.11
CA GLY A 29 -31.49 33.21 2.18
C GLY A 29 -32.53 32.13 1.89
N ALA A 30 -33.17 32.12 0.72
CA ALA A 30 -34.16 31.11 0.37
C ALA A 30 -33.48 29.74 0.21
N GLY A 31 -34.14 28.66 0.64
CA GLY A 31 -33.63 27.29 0.45
C GLY A 31 -33.65 26.84 -1.01
N PHE A 32 -34.76 27.14 -1.71
CA PHE A 32 -34.95 26.83 -3.12
C PHE A 32 -35.47 28.04 -3.90
N LEU A 33 -35.11 28.09 -5.19
CA LEU A 33 -35.56 29.12 -6.13
C LEU A 33 -36.00 28.52 -7.46
N VAL A 34 -37.06 29.06 -8.04
CA VAL A 34 -37.33 28.96 -9.46
C VAL A 34 -36.61 30.12 -10.15
N VAL A 35 -35.54 29.83 -10.88
CA VAL A 35 -34.80 30.85 -11.64
C VAL A 35 -35.31 30.89 -13.08
N ALA A 36 -35.81 32.05 -13.51
CA ALA A 36 -36.34 32.30 -14.85
C ALA A 36 -35.34 33.01 -15.77
N ASP A 37 -34.42 33.81 -15.21
CA ASP A 37 -33.39 34.52 -15.98
C ASP A 37 -32.02 34.51 -15.28
N LEU A 38 -30.97 34.22 -16.06
CA LEU A 38 -29.57 34.23 -15.65
C LEU A 38 -28.71 34.94 -16.69
N THR A 39 -27.74 35.71 -16.20
CA THR A 39 -26.72 36.36 -17.05
C THR A 39 -25.31 35.88 -16.67
N GLY A 40 -24.43 35.75 -17.67
CA GLY A 40 -23.05 35.32 -17.48
C GLY A 40 -22.81 33.82 -17.77
N ARG A 41 -21.56 33.37 -17.62
CA ARG A 41 -21.13 32.01 -17.96
C ARG A 41 -20.62 31.26 -16.72
N ALA A 42 -20.72 29.93 -16.77
CA ALA A 42 -20.20 28.98 -15.77
C ALA A 42 -20.80 29.12 -14.36
N GLU A 43 -20.00 28.85 -13.32
CA GLU A 43 -20.41 28.73 -11.91
C GLU A 43 -20.82 30.06 -11.25
N ASN A 44 -20.48 31.21 -11.86
CA ASN A 44 -20.73 32.54 -11.29
C ASN A 44 -21.81 33.33 -12.07
N ALA A 45 -22.78 32.64 -12.67
CA ALA A 45 -23.88 33.32 -13.38
C ALA A 45 -24.73 34.13 -12.38
N ARG A 46 -25.07 35.38 -12.71
CA ARG A 46 -25.89 36.23 -11.84
C ARG A 46 -27.36 35.94 -12.12
N ILE A 47 -28.11 35.63 -11.06
CA ILE A 47 -29.55 35.42 -11.11
C ILE A 47 -30.22 36.79 -11.26
N ARG A 48 -31.04 36.97 -12.30
CA ARG A 48 -31.76 38.22 -12.58
C ARG A 48 -33.23 38.16 -12.19
N LEU A 49 -33.86 37.01 -12.43
CA LEU A 49 -35.27 36.80 -12.14
C LEU A 49 -35.43 35.44 -11.47
N ALA A 50 -35.95 35.45 -10.25
CA ALA A 50 -36.26 34.24 -9.51
C ALA A 50 -37.41 34.46 -8.52
N ALA A 51 -38.07 33.38 -8.14
CA ALA A 51 -39.04 33.33 -7.05
C ALA A 51 -38.65 32.26 -6.04
N ALA A 52 -38.94 32.50 -4.75
CA ALA A 52 -38.84 31.47 -3.72
C ALA A 52 -39.90 30.39 -3.96
N ILE A 53 -39.57 29.16 -3.60
CA ILE A 53 -40.45 28.00 -3.64
C ILE A 53 -40.09 27.13 -2.43
N ASP A 54 -41.10 26.54 -1.78
CA ASP A 54 -40.87 25.69 -0.62
C ASP A 54 -40.44 24.28 -1.04
N GLY A 55 -39.70 23.60 -0.16
CA GLY A 55 -39.18 22.25 -0.44
C GLY A 55 -40.29 21.25 -0.77
N ASP A 56 -41.41 21.31 -0.03
CA ASP A 56 -42.56 20.43 -0.24
C ASP A 56 -43.22 20.68 -1.61
N GLU A 57 -43.35 21.94 -2.03
CA GLU A 57 -43.84 22.29 -3.37
C GLU A 57 -42.92 21.79 -4.48
N VAL A 58 -41.59 21.83 -4.26
CA VAL A 58 -40.62 21.26 -5.21
C VAL A 58 -40.85 19.75 -5.36
N GLU A 59 -41.05 19.04 -4.25
CA GLU A 59 -41.29 17.59 -4.29
C GLU A 59 -42.60 17.23 -4.99
N GLU A 60 -43.65 18.03 -4.79
CA GLU A 60 -44.96 17.81 -5.43
C GLU A 60 -44.91 18.12 -6.94
N ILE A 61 -44.41 19.30 -7.33
CA ILE A 61 -44.39 19.75 -8.73
C ILE A 61 -43.47 18.90 -9.59
N PHE A 62 -42.32 18.49 -9.04
CA PHE A 62 -41.30 17.74 -9.77
C PHE A 62 -41.27 16.25 -9.44
N ALA A 63 -42.33 15.69 -8.85
CA ALA A 63 -42.40 14.30 -8.41
C ALA A 63 -41.92 13.29 -9.47
N SER A 64 -42.32 13.48 -10.74
CA SER A 64 -41.95 12.60 -11.86
C SER A 64 -40.51 12.77 -12.37
N ALA A 65 -39.85 13.87 -12.02
CA ALA A 65 -38.47 14.18 -12.39
C ALA A 65 -37.47 13.94 -11.23
N ILE A 66 -37.96 13.58 -10.04
CA ILE A 66 -37.12 13.25 -8.89
C ILE A 66 -36.65 11.80 -9.03
N GLU A 67 -35.34 11.63 -9.11
CA GLU A 67 -34.70 10.33 -9.14
C GLU A 67 -34.26 9.93 -7.74
N THR A 68 -34.47 8.66 -7.39
CA THR A 68 -33.93 8.07 -6.16
C THR A 68 -32.86 7.05 -6.54
N ALA A 69 -31.66 7.19 -6.00
CA ALA A 69 -30.56 6.26 -6.26
C ALA A 69 -29.81 5.94 -4.96
N ASP A 70 -29.42 4.67 -4.81
CA ASP A 70 -28.51 4.26 -3.76
C ASP A 70 -27.07 4.45 -4.25
N THR A 71 -26.28 5.18 -3.46
CA THR A 71 -24.88 5.51 -3.77
C THR A 71 -23.99 5.01 -2.65
N LEU A 72 -22.81 4.50 -3.01
CA LEU A 72 -21.78 4.10 -2.06
C LEU A 72 -20.73 5.19 -1.98
N ALA A 73 -20.39 5.59 -0.76
CA ALA A 73 -19.32 6.54 -0.51
C ALA A 73 -18.47 6.08 0.67
N PHE A 74 -17.16 6.27 0.56
CA PHE A 74 -16.28 6.10 1.71
C PHE A 74 -16.42 7.30 2.64
N ASP A 75 -16.72 7.04 3.91
CA ASP A 75 -16.75 8.04 4.95
C ASP A 75 -15.41 8.09 5.69
N ALA A 76 -14.68 9.19 5.51
CA ALA A 76 -13.37 9.36 6.15
C ALA A 76 -13.44 9.39 7.69
N PRO A 77 -14.38 10.10 8.34
CA PRO A 77 -14.51 10.08 9.80
C PRO A 77 -14.73 8.69 10.39
N SER A 78 -15.67 7.90 9.85
CA SER A 78 -15.93 6.54 10.35
C SER A 78 -15.03 5.47 9.74
N ARG A 79 -14.16 5.82 8.79
CA ARG A 79 -13.27 4.92 8.05
C ARG A 79 -14.01 3.73 7.44
N SER A 80 -15.17 3.99 6.83
CA SER A 80 -16.06 2.94 6.35
C SER A 80 -16.82 3.34 5.09
N VAL A 81 -17.13 2.38 4.24
CA VAL A 81 -18.09 2.55 3.15
C VAL A 81 -19.50 2.63 3.72
N ARG A 82 -20.22 3.68 3.35
CA ARG A 82 -21.62 3.89 3.71
C ARG A 82 -22.47 3.99 2.46
N ALA A 83 -23.66 3.43 2.56
CA ALA A 83 -24.66 3.49 1.52
C ALA A 83 -25.66 4.60 1.84
N ARG A 84 -25.84 5.52 0.89
CA ARG A 84 -26.78 6.63 0.99
C ARG A 84 -27.81 6.53 -0.10
N ARG A 85 -29.07 6.59 0.27
CA ARG A 85 -30.17 6.82 -0.66
C ARG A 85 -30.30 8.30 -0.89
N VAL A 86 -30.06 8.74 -2.12
CA VAL A 86 -30.08 10.14 -2.53
C VAL A 86 -31.30 10.36 -3.40
N ARG A 87 -32.13 11.34 -3.04
CA ARG A 87 -33.20 11.87 -3.88
C ARG A 87 -32.70 13.13 -4.56
N ARG A 88 -32.75 13.18 -5.88
CA ARG A 88 -32.21 14.29 -6.67
C ARG A 88 -33.17 14.79 -7.73
N LEU A 89 -33.11 16.09 -8.00
CA LEU A 89 -33.71 16.72 -9.17
C LEU A 89 -32.57 17.27 -10.05
N GLY A 90 -32.19 16.49 -11.07
CA GLY A 90 -30.95 16.75 -11.81
C GLY A 90 -29.74 16.76 -10.88
N ALA A 91 -29.04 17.90 -10.80
CA ALA A 91 -27.89 18.09 -9.92
C ALA A 91 -28.23 18.57 -8.49
N LEU A 92 -29.51 18.75 -8.14
CA LEU A 92 -29.94 19.18 -6.80
C LEU A 92 -30.17 17.96 -5.91
N VAL A 93 -29.59 17.94 -4.72
CA VAL A 93 -29.82 16.88 -3.73
C VAL A 93 -30.92 17.34 -2.80
N LEU A 94 -32.11 16.73 -2.93
CA LEU A 94 -33.28 17.09 -2.14
C LEU A 94 -33.23 16.47 -0.75
N SER A 95 -32.87 15.19 -0.67
CA SER A 95 -32.63 14.51 0.60
C SER A 95 -31.62 13.38 0.47
N GLU A 96 -30.91 13.11 1.56
CA GLU A 96 -30.04 11.95 1.74
C GLU A 96 -30.49 11.16 2.97
N SER A 97 -30.64 9.85 2.85
CA SER A 97 -30.92 8.94 3.96
C SER A 97 -30.03 7.70 3.88
N VAL A 98 -30.00 6.90 4.95
CA VAL A 98 -29.26 5.64 4.96
C VAL A 98 -29.97 4.64 4.05
N ALA A 99 -29.25 4.03 3.09
CA ALA A 99 -29.83 2.98 2.26
C ALA A 99 -29.96 1.68 3.07
N SER A 100 -31.07 0.96 2.90
CA SER A 100 -31.45 -0.14 3.79
C SER A 100 -30.60 -1.40 3.62
N THR A 101 -29.97 -1.63 2.47
CA THR A 101 -29.00 -2.74 2.29
C THR A 101 -28.15 -2.52 1.04
N PRO A 102 -26.89 -2.09 1.12
CA PRO A 102 -26.04 -2.03 -0.05
C PRO A 102 -25.63 -3.42 -0.55
N ASP A 103 -25.36 -3.54 -1.84
CA ASP A 103 -24.72 -4.71 -2.42
C ASP A 103 -23.35 -4.96 -1.74
N PRO A 104 -23.16 -6.10 -1.04
CA PRO A 104 -21.91 -6.41 -0.35
C PRO A 104 -20.69 -6.44 -1.28
N ALA A 105 -20.86 -6.85 -2.55
CA ALA A 105 -19.77 -6.89 -3.51
C ALA A 105 -19.32 -5.48 -3.90
N ALA A 106 -20.27 -4.58 -4.17
CA ALA A 106 -19.98 -3.18 -4.45
C ALA A 106 -19.34 -2.46 -3.24
N VAL A 107 -19.75 -2.79 -2.01
CA VAL A 107 -19.13 -2.29 -0.78
C VAL A 107 -17.67 -2.74 -0.67
N ALA A 108 -17.41 -4.03 -0.87
CA ALA A 108 -16.07 -4.58 -0.80
C ALA A 108 -15.14 -4.01 -1.89
N SER A 109 -15.64 -3.84 -3.12
CA SER A 109 -14.88 -3.22 -4.22
C SER A 109 -14.46 -1.79 -3.86
N LEU A 110 -15.42 -0.96 -3.44
CA LEU A 110 -15.13 0.42 -3.06
C LEU A 110 -14.19 0.52 -1.86
N LEU A 111 -14.32 -0.40 -0.89
CA LEU A 111 -13.42 -0.48 0.26
C LEU A 111 -12.00 -0.86 -0.15
N ALA A 112 -11.84 -1.82 -1.06
CA ALA A 112 -10.54 -2.23 -1.60
C ALA A 112 -9.86 -1.11 -2.41
N GLU A 113 -10.60 -0.43 -3.27
CA GLU A 113 -10.11 0.75 -3.99
C GLU A 113 -9.70 1.88 -3.03
N HIS A 114 -10.45 2.08 -1.95
CA HIS A 114 -10.09 3.07 -0.93
C HIS A 114 -8.82 2.66 -0.16
N ALA A 115 -8.69 1.38 0.20
CA ALA A 115 -7.48 0.82 0.80
C ALA A 115 -6.25 1.08 -0.08
N ALA A 116 -6.36 0.84 -1.39
CA ALA A 116 -5.31 1.14 -2.36
C ALA A 116 -4.92 2.62 -2.38
N ARG A 117 -5.89 3.53 -2.36
CA ARG A 117 -5.62 4.99 -2.32
C ARG A 117 -4.91 5.45 -1.06
N ILE A 118 -5.14 4.79 0.07
CA ILE A 118 -4.44 5.08 1.32
C ILE A 118 -2.99 4.56 1.29
N GLY A 119 -2.75 3.49 0.53
CA GLY A 119 -1.46 2.82 0.35
C GLY A 119 -1.54 1.35 0.75
N ILE A 120 -1.21 0.45 -0.18
CA ILE A 120 -1.27 -1.00 0.04
C ILE A 120 -0.32 -1.42 1.17
N ASP A 121 0.82 -0.77 1.30
CA ASP A 121 1.81 -1.14 2.30
C ASP A 121 1.42 -0.73 3.74
N ARG A 122 0.36 0.08 3.88
CA ARG A 122 -0.22 0.46 5.18
C ARG A 122 -1.22 -0.55 5.72
N LEU A 123 -1.62 -1.54 4.92
CA LEU A 123 -2.46 -2.65 5.39
C LEU A 123 -1.69 -3.51 6.40
N PRO A 124 -2.39 -4.27 7.28
CA PRO A 124 -1.77 -5.01 8.38
C PRO A 124 -1.07 -6.30 7.93
N TRP A 125 -0.16 -6.19 6.96
CA TRP A 125 0.67 -7.29 6.51
C TRP A 125 1.57 -7.80 7.64
N THR A 126 1.62 -9.12 7.81
CA THR A 126 2.65 -9.75 8.65
C THR A 126 4.03 -9.61 8.01
N LYS A 127 5.08 -9.83 8.81
CA LYS A 127 6.47 -9.85 8.30
C LYS A 127 6.63 -10.88 7.17
N ASP A 128 6.06 -12.07 7.34
CA ASP A 128 6.16 -13.16 6.37
C ASP A 128 5.42 -12.83 5.08
N GLN A 129 4.25 -12.18 5.16
CA GLN A 129 3.50 -11.73 3.97
C GLN A 129 4.26 -10.65 3.19
N ARG A 130 4.92 -9.71 3.89
CA ARG A 130 5.78 -8.71 3.24
C ARG A 130 6.97 -9.37 2.54
N ALA A 131 7.62 -10.32 3.21
CA ALA A 131 8.72 -11.08 2.61
C ALA A 131 8.27 -11.90 1.39
N LEU A 132 7.09 -12.50 1.45
CA LEU A 132 6.48 -13.24 0.35
C LEU A 132 6.22 -12.33 -0.86
N ARG A 133 5.60 -11.16 -0.63
CA ARG A 133 5.37 -10.14 -1.67
C ARG A 133 6.69 -9.70 -2.30
N ALA A 134 7.68 -9.35 -1.49
CA ALA A 134 8.99 -8.91 -1.98
C ALA A 134 9.67 -9.96 -2.86
N ARG A 135 9.64 -11.24 -2.46
CA ARG A 135 10.21 -12.36 -3.25
C ARG A 135 9.47 -12.57 -4.58
N ALA A 136 8.14 -12.55 -4.57
CA ALA A 136 7.35 -12.68 -5.78
C ALA A 136 7.61 -11.52 -6.76
N THR A 137 7.59 -10.27 -6.27
CA THR A 137 7.92 -9.08 -7.07
C THR A 137 9.35 -9.13 -7.61
N PHE A 138 10.31 -9.59 -6.81
CA PHE A 138 11.70 -9.75 -7.28
C PHE A 138 11.81 -10.77 -8.41
N LEU A 139 11.12 -11.91 -8.29
CA LEU A 139 11.06 -12.92 -9.36
C LEU A 139 10.36 -12.40 -10.61
N TYR A 140 9.28 -11.63 -10.47
CA TYR A 140 8.64 -10.97 -11.60
C TYR A 140 9.60 -10.02 -12.31
N GLY A 141 10.32 -9.16 -11.58
CA GLY A 141 11.30 -8.24 -12.18
C GLY A 141 12.50 -8.94 -12.82
N THR A 142 12.87 -10.14 -12.35
CA THR A 142 14.05 -10.87 -12.84
C THR A 142 13.74 -11.89 -13.94
N LEU A 143 12.65 -12.64 -13.80
CA LEU A 143 12.27 -13.76 -14.67
C LEU A 143 10.97 -13.51 -15.45
N GLY A 144 10.16 -12.53 -15.06
CA GLY A 144 8.86 -12.26 -15.68
C GLY A 144 7.80 -13.30 -15.33
N ALA A 145 6.90 -13.57 -16.29
CA ALA A 145 5.86 -14.59 -16.15
C ALA A 145 6.47 -15.98 -15.85
N PRO A 146 5.82 -16.82 -15.03
CA PRO A 146 4.46 -16.70 -14.47
C PRO A 146 4.39 -15.99 -13.12
N TRP A 147 5.46 -15.35 -12.65
CA TRP A 147 5.48 -14.70 -11.34
C TRP A 147 4.56 -13.46 -11.33
N PRO A 148 3.75 -13.25 -10.28
CA PRO A 148 2.93 -12.06 -10.17
C PRO A 148 3.75 -10.86 -9.67
N ASP A 149 3.41 -9.67 -10.15
CA ASP A 149 3.87 -8.43 -9.53
C ASP A 149 3.03 -8.12 -8.29
N LEU A 150 3.61 -8.29 -7.10
CA LEU A 150 2.96 -8.01 -5.82
C LEU A 150 3.45 -6.69 -5.18
N SER A 151 4.00 -5.79 -6.00
CA SER A 151 4.41 -4.44 -5.57
C SER A 151 3.20 -3.61 -5.14
N GLU A 152 3.43 -2.58 -4.33
CA GLU A 152 2.37 -1.63 -3.95
C GLU A 152 1.66 -1.04 -5.18
N ALA A 153 2.43 -0.68 -6.22
CA ALA A 153 1.89 -0.09 -7.44
C ALA A 153 0.99 -1.07 -8.21
N ALA A 154 1.40 -2.34 -8.35
CA ALA A 154 0.62 -3.35 -9.06
C ALA A 154 -0.63 -3.74 -8.28
N LEU A 155 -0.49 -4.04 -6.97
CA LEU A 155 -1.62 -4.38 -6.11
C LEU A 155 -2.62 -3.24 -5.96
N GLY A 156 -2.16 -1.99 -6.00
CA GLY A 156 -3.02 -0.81 -5.93
C GLY A 156 -3.93 -0.65 -7.15
N GLN A 157 -3.46 -1.05 -8.34
CA GLN A 157 -4.22 -0.96 -9.59
C GLN A 157 -5.35 -2.00 -9.67
N THR A 158 -5.16 -3.16 -9.05
CA THR A 158 -6.09 -4.30 -9.12
C THR A 158 -6.71 -4.65 -7.78
N ALA A 159 -6.73 -3.70 -6.82
CA ALA A 159 -7.20 -3.94 -5.46
C ALA A 159 -8.62 -4.51 -5.39
N ALA A 160 -9.52 -4.04 -6.26
CA ALA A 160 -10.87 -4.58 -6.37
C ALA A 160 -10.88 -6.08 -6.75
N ASP A 161 -9.92 -6.54 -7.56
CA ASP A 161 -9.90 -7.91 -8.07
C ASP A 161 -9.40 -8.91 -7.02
N TRP A 162 -8.31 -8.57 -6.31
CA TRP A 162 -7.66 -9.50 -5.39
C TRP A 162 -8.12 -9.37 -3.94
N LEU A 163 -8.43 -8.15 -3.48
CA LEU A 163 -8.78 -7.89 -2.09
C LEU A 163 -10.29 -7.94 -1.84
N ALA A 164 -11.12 -7.38 -2.72
CA ALA A 164 -12.57 -7.32 -2.52
C ALA A 164 -13.21 -8.70 -2.24
N PRO A 165 -12.84 -9.79 -2.94
CA PRO A 165 -13.38 -11.11 -2.65
C PRO A 165 -13.10 -11.60 -1.22
N GLN A 166 -12.01 -11.13 -0.60
CA GLN A 166 -11.58 -11.56 0.73
C GLN A 166 -12.11 -10.71 1.88
N ILE A 167 -12.68 -9.53 1.56
CA ILE A 167 -13.26 -8.59 2.53
C ILE A 167 -14.77 -8.42 2.33
N SER A 168 -15.41 -9.32 1.58
CA SER A 168 -16.87 -9.34 1.44
C SER A 168 -17.55 -9.41 2.81
N GLY A 169 -18.62 -8.65 2.99
CA GLY A 169 -19.31 -8.48 4.28
C GLY A 169 -18.66 -7.47 5.24
N THR A 170 -17.50 -6.93 4.88
CA THR A 170 -16.84 -5.86 5.65
C THR A 170 -17.05 -4.51 4.98
N SER A 171 -17.39 -3.48 5.78
CA SER A 171 -17.53 -2.10 5.32
C SER A 171 -16.51 -1.15 5.92
N ARG A 172 -15.70 -1.60 6.89
CA ARG A 172 -14.72 -0.76 7.62
C ARG A 172 -13.30 -1.09 7.20
N LEU A 173 -12.47 -0.06 7.04
CA LEU A 173 -11.07 -0.25 6.68
C LEU A 173 -10.28 -0.98 7.79
N ASP A 174 -10.59 -0.70 9.05
CA ASP A 174 -9.89 -1.30 10.19
C ASP A 174 -10.29 -2.77 10.45
N ALA A 175 -11.26 -3.29 9.70
CA ALA A 175 -11.67 -4.69 9.76
C ALA A 175 -10.96 -5.54 8.68
N ILE A 176 -10.13 -4.94 7.82
CA ILE A 176 -9.22 -5.68 6.94
C ILE A 176 -8.07 -6.18 7.81
N ASP A 177 -8.01 -7.49 8.04
CA ASP A 177 -6.99 -8.13 8.88
C ASP A 177 -5.93 -8.87 8.06
N ALA A 178 -4.88 -9.34 8.75
CA ALA A 178 -3.80 -10.08 8.13
C ALA A 178 -4.27 -11.41 7.49
N ASP A 179 -5.33 -12.02 8.00
CA ASP A 179 -5.86 -13.29 7.50
C ASP A 179 -6.55 -13.10 6.15
N ALA A 180 -7.34 -12.04 5.99
CA ALA A 180 -7.92 -11.63 4.71
C ALA A 180 -6.83 -11.37 3.68
N LEU A 181 -5.76 -10.67 4.05
CA LEU A 181 -4.60 -10.44 3.19
C LEU A 181 -3.88 -11.75 2.82
N GLY A 182 -3.76 -12.69 3.76
CA GLY A 182 -3.16 -14.00 3.52
C GLY A 182 -3.94 -14.81 2.48
N ARG A 183 -5.27 -14.91 2.65
CA ARG A 183 -6.14 -15.56 1.66
C ARG A 183 -6.06 -14.91 0.29
N ALA A 184 -5.92 -13.58 0.26
CA ALA A 184 -5.80 -12.83 -0.98
C ALA A 184 -4.47 -13.12 -1.70
N LEU A 185 -3.36 -13.24 -0.96
CA LEU A 185 -2.07 -13.68 -1.52
C LEU A 185 -2.12 -15.13 -2.02
N ASP A 186 -2.90 -16.00 -1.38
CA ASP A 186 -3.07 -17.39 -1.82
C ASP A 186 -3.76 -17.50 -3.19
N LEU A 187 -4.63 -16.55 -3.54
CA LEU A 187 -5.20 -16.43 -4.88
C LEU A 187 -4.16 -15.97 -5.91
N LEU A 188 -3.31 -15.01 -5.55
CA LEU A 188 -2.34 -14.40 -6.45
C LEU A 188 -1.10 -15.25 -6.68
N LEU A 189 -0.70 -16.04 -5.69
CA LEU A 189 0.50 -16.86 -5.71
C LEU A 189 0.17 -18.32 -5.41
N PRO A 190 -0.20 -19.12 -6.44
CA PRO A 190 -0.52 -20.53 -6.30
C PRO A 190 0.60 -21.34 -5.64
N TRP A 191 0.23 -22.45 -5.00
CA TRP A 191 1.15 -23.28 -4.22
C TRP A 191 2.37 -23.79 -5.01
N SER A 192 2.19 -24.14 -6.30
CA SER A 192 3.29 -24.57 -7.18
C SER A 192 4.35 -23.48 -7.36
N LEU A 193 3.94 -22.21 -7.52
CA LEU A 193 4.85 -21.08 -7.58
C LEU A 193 5.54 -20.84 -6.23
N ARG A 194 4.85 -21.05 -5.11
CA ARG A 194 5.49 -20.93 -3.78
C ARG A 194 6.60 -21.94 -3.58
N ALA A 195 6.39 -23.20 -3.94
CA ALA A 195 7.41 -24.23 -3.84
C ALA A 195 8.64 -23.91 -4.70
N GLU A 196 8.41 -23.44 -5.93
CA GLU A 196 9.49 -23.04 -6.83
C GLU A 196 10.22 -21.77 -6.33
N MET A 197 9.50 -20.84 -5.71
CA MET A 197 10.08 -19.64 -5.12
C MET A 197 10.96 -19.96 -3.90
N GLU A 198 10.61 -20.94 -3.06
CA GLU A 198 11.51 -21.42 -2.00
C GLU A 198 12.82 -21.97 -2.56
N ARG A 199 12.77 -22.64 -3.72
CA ARG A 199 13.96 -23.16 -4.39
C ARG A 199 14.80 -22.06 -5.02
N LEU A 200 14.17 -21.07 -5.67
CA LEU A 200 14.86 -20.00 -6.39
C LEU A 200 15.36 -18.91 -5.45
N LEU A 201 14.50 -18.43 -4.56
CA LEU A 201 14.77 -17.35 -3.62
C LEU A 201 14.48 -17.84 -2.20
N PRO A 202 15.35 -18.64 -1.57
CA PRO A 202 15.10 -19.15 -0.23
C PRO A 202 14.88 -18.00 0.76
N SER A 203 14.01 -18.19 1.75
CA SER A 203 13.76 -17.15 2.78
C SER A 203 15.00 -16.84 3.64
N HIS A 204 15.91 -17.80 3.78
CA HIS A 204 17.10 -17.71 4.62
C HIS A 204 18.34 -18.25 3.92
N PHE A 205 19.49 -17.73 4.32
CA PHE A 205 20.81 -18.24 4.00
C PHE A 205 21.36 -19.06 5.18
N ASP A 206 21.79 -20.28 4.90
CA ASP A 206 22.52 -21.11 5.87
C ASP A 206 24.01 -20.77 5.80
N ALA A 207 24.50 -20.09 6.83
CA ALA A 207 25.89 -19.69 6.94
C ALA A 207 26.80 -20.87 7.31
N PRO A 208 28.08 -20.86 6.91
CA PRO A 208 29.06 -21.87 7.33
C PRO A 208 29.21 -22.04 8.85
N SER A 209 28.85 -21.02 9.63
CA SER A 209 28.79 -21.08 11.09
C SER A 209 27.67 -21.97 11.65
N GLY A 210 26.72 -22.41 10.81
CA GLY A 210 25.49 -23.10 11.18
C GLY A 210 24.32 -22.15 11.48
N SER A 211 24.51 -20.84 11.39
CA SER A 211 23.42 -19.86 11.56
C SER A 211 22.52 -19.82 10.34
N ARG A 212 21.22 -19.64 10.57
CA ARG A 212 20.22 -19.43 9.51
C ARG A 212 19.75 -17.99 9.53
N LEU A 213 20.10 -17.23 8.50
CA LEU A 213 19.94 -15.76 8.47
C LEU A 213 18.91 -15.35 7.41
N PRO A 214 17.97 -14.45 7.71
CA PRO A 214 16.96 -14.03 6.73
C PRO A 214 17.60 -13.25 5.58
N ILE A 215 17.08 -13.42 4.37
CA ILE A 215 17.46 -12.65 3.19
C ILE A 215 16.40 -11.57 2.96
N ASP A 216 16.82 -10.31 2.87
CA ASP A 216 15.93 -9.19 2.56
C ASP A 216 15.85 -8.97 1.04
N TYR A 217 14.74 -9.42 0.46
CA TYR A 217 14.45 -9.25 -0.97
C TYR A 217 13.85 -7.89 -1.32
N GLY A 218 13.47 -7.08 -0.33
CA GLY A 218 12.91 -5.73 -0.51
C GLY A 218 13.94 -4.61 -0.51
N ALA A 219 15.23 -4.94 -0.30
CA ALA A 219 16.30 -3.96 -0.29
C ALA A 219 16.51 -3.31 -1.67
N GLU A 220 16.76 -2.00 -1.68
CA GLU A 220 16.87 -1.15 -2.88
C GLU A 220 17.89 -1.66 -3.90
N ASN A 221 18.98 -2.27 -3.42
CA ASN A 221 20.12 -2.68 -4.23
C ASN A 221 20.13 -4.20 -4.53
N GLY A 222 18.97 -4.85 -4.46
CA GLY A 222 18.81 -6.29 -4.65
C GLY A 222 18.88 -7.07 -3.33
N PRO A 223 18.76 -8.41 -3.38
CA PRO A 223 18.57 -9.24 -2.20
C PRO A 223 19.77 -9.10 -1.27
N ALA A 224 19.52 -8.60 -0.06
CA ALA A 224 20.56 -8.27 0.91
C ALA A 224 20.62 -9.33 2.02
N LEU A 225 21.84 -9.57 2.50
CA LEU A 225 22.10 -10.43 3.65
C LEU A 225 22.96 -9.66 4.65
N GLU A 226 22.37 -9.33 5.79
CA GLU A 226 23.09 -8.83 6.95
C GLU A 226 23.70 -10.01 7.71
N VAL A 227 25.03 -10.07 7.74
CA VAL A 227 25.75 -11.20 8.32
C VAL A 227 27.04 -10.74 8.97
N ARG A 228 27.33 -11.26 10.16
CA ARG A 228 28.61 -10.97 10.81
C ARG A 228 29.74 -11.63 10.03
N VAL A 229 30.82 -10.89 9.82
CA VAL A 229 31.90 -11.31 8.93
C VAL A 229 32.52 -12.66 9.32
N GLN A 230 32.60 -12.95 10.63
CA GLN A 230 33.12 -14.22 11.14
C GLN A 230 32.28 -15.45 10.83
N GLU A 231 31.01 -15.25 10.43
CA GLU A 231 30.11 -16.35 10.07
C GLU A 231 30.32 -16.81 8.63
N LEU A 232 31.07 -16.03 7.84
CA LEU A 232 31.43 -16.33 6.45
C LEU A 232 32.87 -16.83 6.30
N PHE A 233 33.63 -17.00 7.39
CA PHE A 233 34.96 -17.61 7.28
C PHE A 233 34.87 -19.02 6.67
N GLY A 234 35.88 -19.37 5.88
CA GLY A 234 35.89 -20.62 5.11
C GLY A 234 35.05 -20.57 3.82
N LEU A 235 34.27 -19.51 3.59
CA LEU A 235 33.45 -19.39 2.38
C LEU A 235 34.24 -18.75 1.24
N ASP A 236 34.57 -19.56 0.24
CA ASP A 236 35.38 -19.21 -0.94
C ASP A 236 34.55 -18.78 -2.17
N ARG A 237 33.21 -18.94 -2.09
CA ARG A 237 32.27 -18.56 -3.14
C ARG A 237 31.25 -17.55 -2.62
N HIS A 238 31.01 -16.51 -3.41
CA HIS A 238 30.01 -15.52 -3.05
C HIS A 238 28.59 -16.13 -3.06
N PRO A 239 27.78 -15.94 -1.99
CA PRO A 239 26.38 -16.37 -1.95
C PRO A 239 25.54 -15.75 -3.07
N ALA A 240 24.72 -16.56 -3.71
CA ALA A 240 23.82 -16.12 -4.77
C ALA A 240 22.53 -16.94 -4.76
N VAL A 241 21.45 -16.32 -5.22
CA VAL A 241 20.11 -16.91 -5.36
C VAL A 241 19.74 -17.02 -6.85
N ALA A 242 18.52 -17.50 -7.12
CA ALA A 242 17.98 -17.77 -8.45
C ALA A 242 18.87 -18.71 -9.30
N GLY A 243 19.47 -19.72 -8.66
CA GLY A 243 20.40 -20.65 -9.30
C GLY A 243 21.78 -20.07 -9.59
N GLY A 244 22.23 -19.10 -8.78
CA GLY A 244 23.55 -18.47 -8.92
C GLY A 244 23.58 -17.22 -9.80
N ARG A 245 22.43 -16.79 -10.34
CA ARG A 245 22.32 -15.64 -11.25
C ARG A 245 22.29 -14.30 -10.52
N VAL A 246 21.85 -14.30 -9.27
CA VAL A 246 21.66 -13.07 -8.50
C VAL A 246 22.56 -13.13 -7.27
N PRO A 247 23.72 -12.42 -7.26
CA PRO A 247 24.58 -12.35 -6.08
C PRO A 247 23.87 -11.61 -4.94
N LEU A 248 24.01 -12.10 -3.71
CA LEU A 248 23.49 -11.42 -2.54
C LEU A 248 24.32 -10.18 -2.22
N LEU A 249 23.67 -9.05 -1.95
CA LEU A 249 24.37 -7.91 -1.37
C LEU A 249 24.72 -8.23 0.08
N LEU A 250 25.98 -8.56 0.36
CA LEU A 250 26.42 -8.84 1.72
C LEU A 250 26.68 -7.54 2.45
N VAL A 251 25.89 -7.28 3.49
CA VAL A 251 26.17 -6.23 4.48
C VAL A 251 26.92 -6.92 5.62
N LEU A 252 28.24 -6.84 5.56
CA LEU A 252 29.12 -7.45 6.55
C LEU A 252 29.04 -6.64 7.84
N LEU A 253 28.80 -7.35 8.94
CA LEU A 253 28.64 -6.77 10.27
C LEU A 253 29.82 -7.11 11.19
N SER A 254 30.12 -6.19 12.11
CA SER A 254 30.99 -6.45 13.26
C SER A 254 30.32 -7.35 14.31
N PRO A 255 31.04 -7.81 15.35
CA PRO A 255 30.44 -8.57 16.45
C PRO A 255 29.32 -7.82 17.19
N ALA A 256 29.33 -6.48 17.14
CA ALA A 256 28.30 -5.63 17.73
C ALA A 256 27.17 -5.27 16.74
N HIS A 257 27.02 -6.02 15.65
CA HIS A 257 25.99 -5.81 14.62
C HIS A 257 26.03 -4.42 13.96
N ARG A 258 27.23 -3.85 13.82
CA ARG A 258 27.43 -2.59 13.08
C ARG A 258 27.95 -2.90 11.67
N PRO A 259 27.39 -2.27 10.60
CA PRO A 259 27.93 -2.42 9.25
C PRO A 259 29.40 -2.01 9.18
N ILE A 260 30.22 -2.82 8.52
CA ILE A 260 31.66 -2.58 8.33
C ILE A 260 32.05 -2.50 6.86
N GLN A 261 31.36 -3.25 6.00
CA GLN A 261 31.62 -3.30 4.57
C GLN A 261 30.37 -3.85 3.87
N THR A 262 30.08 -3.33 2.68
CA THR A 262 29.11 -3.94 1.77
C THR A 262 29.84 -4.50 0.56
N THR A 263 29.51 -5.73 0.12
CA THR A 263 30.15 -6.34 -1.05
C THR A 263 29.22 -7.26 -1.85
N ARG A 264 29.45 -7.32 -3.16
CA ARG A 264 28.91 -8.36 -4.09
C ARG A 264 29.99 -9.33 -4.58
N ASP A 265 31.20 -9.21 -4.04
CA ASP A 265 32.35 -10.07 -4.32
C ASP A 265 33.05 -10.39 -2.99
N LEU A 266 32.62 -11.49 -2.36
CA LEU A 266 33.19 -11.94 -1.10
C LEU A 266 34.64 -12.45 -1.29
N PRO A 267 34.96 -13.25 -2.32
CA PRO A 267 36.35 -13.65 -2.59
C PRO A 267 37.29 -12.48 -2.89
N GLY A 268 36.81 -11.44 -3.57
CA GLY A 268 37.55 -10.19 -3.77
C GLY A 268 37.78 -9.44 -2.45
N PHE A 269 36.76 -9.36 -1.58
CA PHE A 269 36.88 -8.77 -0.25
C PHE A 269 37.97 -9.46 0.60
N TRP A 270 37.98 -10.81 0.63
CA TRP A 270 38.97 -11.58 1.37
C TRP A 270 40.40 -11.34 0.91
N ARG A 271 40.63 -11.28 -0.41
CA ARG A 271 41.97 -11.05 -0.99
C ARG A 271 42.40 -9.59 -0.96
N GLY A 272 41.45 -8.67 -0.84
CA GLY A 272 41.67 -7.23 -0.86
C GLY A 272 41.58 -6.61 0.53
N SER A 273 40.44 -5.97 0.83
CA SER A 273 40.28 -5.07 1.97
C SER A 273 40.14 -5.76 3.33
N TRP A 274 40.05 -7.10 3.39
CA TRP A 274 39.95 -7.84 4.65
C TRP A 274 41.10 -7.52 5.62
N LYS A 275 42.34 -7.42 5.13
CA LYS A 275 43.51 -7.19 6.00
C LYS A 275 43.41 -5.90 6.81
N ASP A 276 42.93 -4.84 6.17
CA ASP A 276 42.77 -3.53 6.82
C ASP A 276 41.57 -3.52 7.77
N VAL A 277 40.45 -4.15 7.34
CA VAL A 277 39.25 -4.31 8.18
C VAL A 277 39.56 -5.14 9.43
N ALA A 278 40.28 -6.26 9.28
CA ALA A 278 40.68 -7.11 10.40
C ALA A 278 41.59 -6.38 11.39
N LYS A 279 42.47 -5.49 10.93
CA LYS A 279 43.33 -4.67 11.79
C LYS A 279 42.51 -3.71 12.67
N ASP A 280 41.53 -3.00 12.10
CA ASP A 280 40.64 -2.12 12.87
C ASP A 280 39.77 -2.92 13.85
N LEU A 281 39.17 -4.03 13.39
CA LEU A 281 38.32 -4.88 14.22
C LEU A 281 39.08 -5.56 15.36
N LYS A 282 40.35 -5.92 15.16
CA LYS A 282 41.21 -6.48 16.20
C LYS A 282 41.43 -5.50 17.36
N GLY A 283 41.56 -4.21 17.05
CA GLY A 283 41.67 -3.16 18.07
C GLY A 283 40.36 -2.97 18.85
N ARG A 284 39.23 -2.91 18.15
CA ARG A 284 37.90 -2.68 18.76
C ARG A 284 37.33 -3.90 19.48
N TYR A 285 37.62 -5.10 18.99
CA TYR A 285 37.05 -6.37 19.45
C TYR A 285 38.15 -7.43 19.67
N PRO A 286 39.06 -7.24 20.64
CA PRO A 286 40.23 -8.09 20.84
C PRO A 286 39.89 -9.53 21.30
N ARG A 287 38.66 -9.78 21.75
CA ARG A 287 38.19 -11.11 22.19
C ARG A 287 37.72 -12.02 21.05
N HIS A 288 37.66 -11.50 19.81
CA HIS A 288 37.24 -12.26 18.64
C HIS A 288 38.45 -12.69 17.78
N ALA A 289 38.28 -13.75 17.00
CA ALA A 289 39.30 -14.22 16.08
C ALA A 289 39.26 -13.40 14.78
N TRP A 290 40.41 -12.84 14.41
CA TRP A 290 40.62 -12.04 13.21
C TRP A 290 41.76 -12.68 12.40
N PRO A 291 41.48 -13.78 11.67
CA PRO A 291 42.51 -14.55 10.97
C PRO A 291 43.15 -13.74 9.84
N GLU A 292 44.44 -13.97 9.62
CA GLU A 292 45.14 -13.42 8.44
C GLU A 292 44.60 -14.05 7.15
N ASP A 293 44.32 -15.35 7.17
CA ASP A 293 43.64 -16.08 6.10
C ASP A 293 42.19 -16.43 6.50
N PRO A 294 41.18 -15.66 6.05
CA PRO A 294 39.78 -15.93 6.36
C PRO A 294 39.21 -17.15 5.61
N LEU A 295 39.85 -17.61 4.53
CA LEU A 295 39.41 -18.77 3.75
C LEU A 295 39.83 -20.09 4.41
N ALA A 296 40.93 -20.10 5.17
CA ALA A 296 41.33 -21.27 5.96
C ALA A 296 40.71 -21.30 7.37
N ALA A 297 40.01 -20.24 7.77
CA ALA A 297 39.46 -20.10 9.13
C ALA A 297 38.09 -20.78 9.28
N THR A 298 37.85 -21.38 10.45
CA THR A 298 36.55 -21.94 10.79
C THR A 298 35.54 -20.84 11.12
N ALA A 299 34.38 -20.86 10.45
CA ALA A 299 33.28 -19.96 10.77
C ALA A 299 32.77 -20.17 12.20
N THR A 300 32.38 -19.07 12.85
CA THR A 300 31.84 -19.12 14.20
C THR A 300 30.79 -18.04 14.43
N ALA A 301 29.67 -18.44 15.02
CA ALA A 301 28.67 -17.52 15.53
C ALA A 301 28.99 -17.01 16.96
N ARG A 302 30.03 -17.55 17.60
CA ARG A 302 30.40 -17.30 19.01
C ARG A 302 31.70 -16.52 19.12
N ALA A 303 31.85 -15.77 20.22
CA ALA A 303 33.14 -15.27 20.64
C ALA A 303 34.09 -16.43 21.00
N LYS A 304 35.41 -16.20 20.95
CA LYS A 304 36.42 -17.22 21.22
C LYS A 304 36.16 -17.87 22.60
N PRO A 305 36.12 -19.22 22.72
CA PRO A 305 36.07 -19.87 24.03
C PRO A 305 37.29 -19.49 24.88
N ARG A 306 37.14 -19.42 26.21
CA ARG A 306 38.30 -19.25 27.11
C ARG A 306 39.28 -20.41 26.89
N GLY A 307 40.57 -20.09 26.98
CA GLY A 307 41.67 -20.98 26.59
C GLY A 307 41.54 -22.43 27.03
N THR A 308 41.92 -23.31 26.10
CA THR A 308 42.82 -24.42 26.46
C THR A 308 44.23 -23.96 26.17
#